data_AF-A0A519VJZ1-F1
#
_entry.id   AF-A0A519VJZ1-F1
#
_cell.length_a   1.000
_cell.length_b   1.000
_cell.length_c   1.000
_cell.angle_alpha   90.00
_cell.angle_beta   90.00
_cell.angle_gamma   90.00
#
_symmetry.space_group_name_H-M   'P 1'
#
loop_
_entity.id
_entity.type
_entity.pdbx_description
1 polymer ?
#
loop_
_entity_poly.entity_id
_entity_poly.type
_entity_poly.pdbx_seq_one_letter_code
_entity_poly.pdbx_strand_id
1 'polypeptide(L)' 'MDNVNIKKLAQALNLSTSTVSRAFRDNSDISKETKERILAMAKEMNYQPNHYA' A
#
# COMPACT_ATOMS: atom_id res chain seq x y z
N MET A 1 8.05 10.67 15.47
CA MET A 1 6.68 10.59 14.90
C MET A 1 6.67 9.47 13.86
N ASP A 2 6.06 8.34 14.19
CA ASP A 2 5.92 7.22 13.27
C ASP A 2 4.83 7.52 12.23
N ASN A 3 5.21 8.28 11.20
CA ASN A 3 4.37 8.45 10.02
C ASN A 3 4.05 7.07 9.45
N VAL A 4 2.78 6.68 9.47
CA VAL A 4 2.31 5.49 8.76
C VAL A 4 2.65 5.72 7.29
N ASN A 5 3.62 4.96 6.79
CA ASN A 5 4.16 5.08 5.45
C ASN A 5 3.95 3.76 4.72
N ILE A 6 4.03 3.79 3.39
CA ILE A 6 3.97 2.62 2.50
C ILE A 6 4.90 1.48 2.96
N LYS A 7 5.99 1.80 3.67
CA LYS A 7 6.90 0.85 4.34
C LYS A 7 6.23 -0.02 5.39
N LYS A 8 5.41 0.56 6.28
CA LYS A 8 4.69 -0.19 7.31
C LYS A 8 3.65 -1.12 6.68
N LEU A 9 2.95 -0.63 5.67
CA LEU A 9 1.99 -1.43 4.92
C LEU A 9 2.65 -2.62 4.22
N ALA A 10 3.80 -2.37 3.60
CA ALA A 10 4.64 -3.39 2.97
C ALA A 10 5.09 -4.45 3.97
N GLN A 11 5.60 -4.04 5.15
CA GLN A 11 5.98 -4.99 6.21
C GLN A 11 4.81 -5.83 6.73
N ALA A 12 3.65 -5.20 6.98
CA ALA A 12 2.48 -5.90 7.49
C ALA A 12 1.93 -6.94 6.50
N LEU A 13 2.02 -6.65 5.20
CA LEU A 13 1.59 -7.55 4.14
C LEU A 13 2.68 -8.52 3.66
N ASN A 14 3.88 -8.47 4.26
CA ASN A 14 5.06 -9.22 3.79
C ASN A 14 5.39 -8.95 2.30
N LEU A 15 5.15 -7.73 1.85
CA LEU A 15 5.40 -7.26 0.49
C LEU A 15 6.56 -6.28 0.45
N SER A 16 7.14 -6.09 -0.73
CA SER A 16 8.09 -5.01 -0.94
C SER A 16 7.38 -3.66 -1.05
N THR A 17 8.02 -2.58 -0.61
CA THR A 17 7.53 -1.21 -0.85
C THR A 17 7.29 -0.93 -2.32
N SER A 18 8.08 -1.54 -3.19
CA SER A 18 7.93 -1.45 -4.65
C SER A 18 6.63 -2.11 -5.12
N THR A 19 6.25 -3.24 -4.54
CA THR A 19 4.97 -3.91 -4.82
C THR A 19 3.80 -3.06 -4.35
N VAL A 20 3.87 -2.53 -3.13
CA VAL A 20 2.83 -1.65 -2.60
C VAL A 20 2.72 -0.36 -3.43
N SER A 21 3.85 0.26 -3.78
CA SER A 21 3.89 1.43 -4.67
C SER A 21 3.27 1.14 -6.04
N ARG A 22 3.57 -0.02 -6.64
CA ARG A 22 2.94 -0.47 -7.89
C ARG A 22 1.43 -0.66 -7.75
N ALA A 23 0.96 -1.15 -6.60
CA ALA A 23 -0.48 -1.36 -6.34
C ALA A 23 -1.26 -0.03 -6.29
N PHE A 24 -0.64 1.02 -5.74
CA PHE A 24 -1.23 2.37 -5.72
C PHE A 24 -1.11 3.10 -7.07
N ARG A 25 -0.11 2.78 -7.89
CA ARG A 25 0.13 3.42 -9.20
C ARG A 25 -0.58 2.73 -10.37
N ASP A 26 -1.55 1.86 -10.09
CA ASP A 26 -2.32 1.10 -11.08
C ASP A 26 -1.46 0.34 -12.10
N ASN A 27 -0.37 -0.27 -11.62
CA ASN A 27 0.50 -1.06 -12.48
C ASN A 27 -0.07 -2.48 -12.65
N SER A 28 -0.22 -2.91 -13.90
CA SER A 28 -0.94 -4.13 -14.33
C SER A 28 -0.36 -5.46 -13.81
N ASP A 29 0.83 -5.43 -13.21
CA ASP A 29 1.55 -6.60 -12.68
C ASP A 29 1.00 -7.11 -11.34
N ILE A 30 -0.01 -6.47 -10.74
CA ILE A 30 -0.57 -6.87 -9.45
C ILE A 30 -1.98 -7.43 -9.60
N SER A 31 -2.15 -8.65 -9.09
CA SER A 31 -3.46 -9.28 -8.95
C SER A 31 -4.43 -8.39 -8.19
N LYS A 32 -5.68 -8.28 -8.65
CA LYS A 32 -6.74 -7.52 -7.97
C LYS A 32 -6.86 -7.88 -6.49
N GLU A 33 -6.76 -9.18 -6.18
CA GLU A 33 -6.79 -9.69 -4.79
C GLU A 33 -5.71 -9.04 -3.91
N THR A 34 -4.48 -8.93 -4.41
CA THR A 34 -3.37 -8.30 -3.71
C THR A 34 -3.59 -6.79 -3.57
N LYS A 35 -4.11 -6.13 -4.61
CA LYS A 35 -4.46 -4.70 -4.57
C LYS A 35 -5.53 -4.42 -3.52
N GLU A 36 -6.56 -5.25 -3.44
CA GLU A 36 -7.63 -5.15 -2.44
C GLU A 36 -7.10 -5.38 -1.01
N ARG A 37 -6.24 -6.38 -0.80
CA ARG A 37 -5.55 -6.57 0.50
C ARG A 37 -4.74 -5.35 0.91
N ILE A 38 -4.00 -4.75 -0.03
CA ILE A 38 -3.21 -3.54 0.21
C ILE A 38 -4.12 -2.36 0.58
N LEU A 39 -5.22 -2.16 -0.16
CA LEU A 39 -6.18 -1.09 0.11
C LEU A 39 -6.92 -1.28 1.44
N ALA A 40 -7.30 -2.51 1.78
CA ALA A 40 -7.95 -2.85 3.04
C ALA A 40 -7.03 -2.56 4.23
N MET A 41 -5.79 -3.07 4.20
CA MET A 41 -4.80 -2.77 5.23
C MET A 41 -4.46 -1.28 5.28
N ALA A 42 -4.40 -0.58 4.15
CA ALA A 42 -4.15 0.85 4.13
C ALA A 42 -5.25 1.61 4.86
N LYS A 43 -6.51 1.20 4.64
CA LYS A 43 -7.68 1.76 5.31
C LYS A 43 -7.68 1.46 6.81
N GLU A 44 -7.36 0.23 7.22
CA GLU A 44 -7.24 -0.15 8.64
C GLU A 44 -6.13 0.62 9.36
N MET A 45 -4.98 0.82 8.70
CA MET A 45 -3.86 1.56 9.26
C MET A 45 -4.04 3.09 9.20
N ASN A 46 -5.19 3.56 8.70
CA ASN A 46 -5.43 4.98 8.42
C ASN A 46 -4.33 5.60 7.51
N TYR A 47 -3.72 4.76 6.66
CA TYR A 47 -2.78 5.18 5.64
C TYR A 47 -3.56 5.83 4.51
N GLN A 48 -3.60 7.16 4.55
CA GLN A 48 -4.07 7.95 3.42
C GLN A 48 -2.89 8.13 2.48
N PRO A 49 -2.88 7.51 1.27
CA PRO A 49 -1.91 7.90 0.26
C PRO A 49 -2.10 9.40 0.05
N ASN A 50 -1.09 10.18 0.43
CA ASN A 50 -1.18 11.62 0.37
C ASN A 50 -1.39 12.00 -1.11
N HIS A 51 -2.61 12.41 -1.45
CA HIS A 51 -3.02 12.77 -2.81
C HIS A 51 -2.58 14.19 -3.17
N TYR A 52 -1.63 14.74 -2.42
CA TYR A 52 -0.99 16.02 -2.68
C TYR A 52 0.40 15.74 -3.26
N ALA A 53 0.40 15.57 -4.58
CA ALA A 53 1.49 16.02 -5.43
C ALA A 53 1.36 17.53 -5.65
#